data_AF-A0A662A288-F1
#
_entry.id   AF-A0A662A288-F1
#
_cell.length_a   1.000
_cell.length_b   1.000
_cell.length_c   1.000
_cell.angle_alpha   90.00
_cell.angle_beta   90.00
_cell.angle_gamma   90.00
#
_symmetry.space_group_name_H-M   'P 1'
#
loop_
_entity.id
_entity.type
_entity.pdbx_description
1 polymer ?
#
loop_
_entity_poly.entity_id
_entity_poly.type
_entity_poly.pdbx_seq_one_letter_code
_entity_poly.pdbx_strand_id
1 'polypeptide(L)'
;MVLLFKLPIFAQTTFWTEDFVSGDGWATDGNWTIDNAMMAFSWSPEYSDFDFSAISSVVHLHESSNNLIVTQFVDVFDTSSNEMAEVSVILGTEEYIIWSYALTNGNWGPVMGDDLEIPVSDFAGQDVQFKFRTFGASTFNWNGWYIFELRLDANLDTDLAVTEISGPVQLDILEAGTWEIIVENTGFQAASDFSVKLFDQKTGDLLGTIDEPGQLESLETKTYSFNWSSNTADNTALFGAVISETDELPSNNTSKSHFLRINPDIEFDILVWDNDNDLQTVVCPEQGDIVQPSTSLTRALELAGFDYEFCKSLPGNINDYEIIFSTMGCFCLS
;
A
#
# COMPACT_ATOMS: atom_id res chain seq x y z
N MET A 1 -39.61 -28.34 -10.45
CA MET A 1 -39.20 -27.68 -9.21
C MET A 1 -37.70 -27.49 -9.30
N VAL A 2 -37.25 -26.31 -9.72
CA VAL A 2 -35.83 -25.99 -9.81
C VAL A 2 -35.45 -25.43 -8.43
N LEU A 3 -34.65 -26.16 -7.67
CA LEU A 3 -33.99 -25.60 -6.49
C LEU A 3 -32.92 -24.64 -7.01
N LEU A 4 -33.16 -23.33 -6.87
CA LEU A 4 -32.13 -22.32 -7.00
C LEU A 4 -31.35 -22.32 -5.67
N PHE A 5 -30.15 -22.89 -5.67
CA PHE A 5 -29.20 -22.62 -4.60
C PHE A 5 -28.58 -21.25 -4.89
N LYS A 6 -28.98 -20.21 -4.15
CA LYS A 6 -28.12 -19.04 -3.97
C LYS A 6 -27.00 -19.52 -3.05
N LEU A 7 -25.82 -19.80 -3.61
CA LEU A 7 -24.61 -19.85 -2.79
C LEU A 7 -24.43 -18.43 -2.23
N PRO A 8 -24.31 -18.24 -0.91
CA PRO A 8 -23.88 -16.95 -0.39
C PRO A 8 -22.54 -16.65 -1.04
N ILE A 9 -22.45 -15.52 -1.73
CA ILE A 9 -21.15 -14.93 -2.05
C ILE A 9 -20.63 -14.53 -0.66
N PHE A 10 -19.56 -15.19 -0.22
CA PHE A 10 -19.07 -14.99 1.14
C PHE A 10 -18.38 -13.62 1.18
N ALA A 11 -18.96 -12.69 1.92
CA ALA A 11 -18.27 -11.48 2.35
C ALA A 11 -17.11 -11.91 3.26
N GLN A 12 -15.89 -11.56 2.88
CA GLN A 12 -14.68 -11.89 3.62
C GLN A 12 -13.80 -10.65 3.56
N THR A 13 -13.46 -10.13 4.73
CA THR A 13 -12.70 -8.88 4.85
C THR A 13 -11.26 -9.20 5.22
N THR A 14 -10.31 -8.78 4.38
CA THR A 14 -8.90 -8.76 4.77
C THR A 14 -8.69 -7.61 5.76
N PHE A 15 -8.35 -7.95 7.01
CA PHE A 15 -8.13 -6.96 8.08
C PHE A 15 -6.66 -6.71 8.38
N TRP A 16 -5.77 -7.58 7.89
CA TRP A 16 -4.33 -7.43 8.05
C TRP A 16 -3.60 -8.03 6.84
N THR A 17 -2.55 -7.34 6.40
CA THR A 17 -1.68 -7.75 5.29
C THR A 17 -0.23 -7.49 5.65
N GLU A 18 0.65 -8.39 5.21
CA GLU A 18 2.11 -8.22 5.18
C GLU A 18 2.60 -8.42 3.74
N ASP A 19 3.20 -7.37 3.17
CA ASP A 19 3.71 -7.32 1.79
C ASP A 19 5.26 -7.31 1.73
N PHE A 20 5.93 -7.33 2.88
CA PHE A 20 7.37 -7.36 3.03
C PHE A 20 8.12 -6.19 2.38
N VAL A 21 7.46 -5.06 2.13
CA VAL A 21 8.12 -3.87 1.55
C VAL A 21 9.11 -3.24 2.53
N SER A 22 8.77 -3.20 3.83
CA SER A 22 9.65 -2.68 4.89
C SER A 22 10.48 -3.77 5.57
N GLY A 23 9.96 -5.00 5.64
CA GLY A 23 10.53 -6.10 6.42
C GLY A 23 10.57 -5.87 7.93
N ASP A 24 9.92 -4.80 8.42
CA ASP A 24 9.93 -4.44 9.83
C ASP A 24 9.13 -5.45 10.67
N GLY A 25 9.63 -5.75 11.87
CA GLY A 25 8.93 -6.60 12.84
C GLY A 25 9.19 -8.10 12.71
N TRP A 26 9.94 -8.54 11.70
CA TRP A 26 10.31 -9.95 11.54
C TRP A 26 11.68 -10.26 12.16
N ALA A 27 11.73 -11.33 12.95
CA ALA A 27 12.97 -11.93 13.43
C ALA A 27 13.35 -13.12 12.55
N THR A 28 14.36 -12.95 11.71
CA THR A 28 14.88 -14.00 10.83
C THR A 28 16.11 -14.69 11.43
N ASP A 29 16.26 -15.97 11.15
CA ASP A 29 17.42 -16.79 11.50
C ASP A 29 17.97 -17.54 10.28
N GLY A 30 19.26 -17.83 10.27
CA GLY A 30 19.93 -18.53 9.19
C GLY A 30 19.83 -17.82 7.83
N ASN A 31 19.34 -18.54 6.81
CA ASN A 31 19.26 -18.04 5.43
C ASN A 31 17.92 -17.40 5.07
N TRP A 32 17.13 -16.99 6.06
CA TRP A 32 15.95 -16.18 5.83
C TRP A 32 16.32 -14.72 5.60
N THR A 33 15.83 -14.15 4.51
CA THR A 33 16.02 -12.75 4.13
C THR A 33 14.68 -12.11 3.80
N ILE A 34 14.57 -10.81 4.06
CA ILE A 34 13.44 -9.99 3.58
C ILE A 34 14.02 -8.91 2.69
N ASP A 35 13.70 -8.98 1.40
CA ASP A 35 14.09 -7.99 0.40
C ASP A 35 13.10 -8.01 -0.77
N ASN A 36 13.10 -6.94 -1.58
CA ASN A 36 12.33 -6.87 -2.83
C ASN A 36 10.84 -7.24 -2.69
N ALA A 37 10.19 -6.84 -1.60
CA ALA A 37 8.78 -7.15 -1.31
C ALA A 37 8.49 -8.67 -1.22
N MET A 38 9.42 -9.43 -0.66
CA MET A 38 9.20 -10.83 -0.30
C MET A 38 10.07 -11.24 0.90
N MET A 39 9.62 -12.26 1.63
CA MET A 39 10.45 -13.01 2.55
C MET A 39 10.89 -14.32 1.87
N ALA A 40 12.19 -14.58 1.85
CA ALA A 40 12.75 -15.73 1.15
C ALA A 40 13.73 -16.50 2.04
N PHE A 41 13.62 -17.82 1.99
CA PHE A 41 14.66 -18.73 2.44
C PHE A 41 15.51 -19.15 1.23
N SER A 42 16.83 -19.09 1.38
CA SER A 42 17.79 -19.53 0.35
C SER A 42 18.65 -20.70 0.82
N TRP A 43 19.05 -21.56 -0.10
CA TRP A 43 19.98 -22.66 0.20
C TRP A 43 21.39 -22.19 0.56
N SER A 44 21.76 -20.97 0.16
CA SER A 44 23.12 -20.44 0.26
C SER A 44 23.28 -19.41 1.39
N PRO A 45 24.34 -19.52 2.22
CA PRO A 45 25.36 -20.58 2.19
C PRO A 45 24.81 -21.93 2.66
N GLU A 46 25.45 -23.03 2.25
CA GLU A 46 25.01 -24.37 2.62
C GLU A 46 25.26 -24.65 4.11
N TYR A 47 24.23 -25.17 4.79
CA TYR A 47 24.32 -25.67 6.16
C TYR A 47 23.85 -27.12 6.25
N SER A 48 24.52 -27.91 7.07
CA SER A 48 24.11 -29.26 7.47
C SER A 48 23.32 -29.24 8.77
N ASP A 49 22.36 -30.15 8.94
CA ASP A 49 21.54 -30.30 10.15
C ASP A 49 20.92 -28.97 10.60
N PHE A 50 20.34 -28.25 9.64
CA PHE A 50 19.82 -26.91 9.86
C PHE A 50 18.39 -26.94 10.41
N ASP A 51 18.05 -25.88 11.13
CA ASP A 51 16.71 -25.60 11.65
C ASP A 51 16.59 -24.09 11.78
N PHE A 52 16.00 -23.47 10.76
CA PHE A 52 15.93 -22.02 10.63
C PHE A 52 14.49 -21.55 10.57
N SER A 53 14.24 -20.35 11.07
CA SER A 53 12.92 -19.77 11.06
C SER A 53 12.90 -18.26 10.85
N ALA A 54 11.79 -17.78 10.33
CA ALA A 54 11.39 -16.39 10.38
C ALA A 54 10.11 -16.27 11.23
N ILE A 55 10.10 -15.33 12.17
CA ILE A 55 9.00 -15.13 13.12
C ILE A 55 8.51 -13.69 13.01
N SER A 56 7.19 -13.52 12.83
CA SER A 56 6.57 -12.20 12.74
C SER A 56 6.57 -11.46 14.08
N SER A 57 6.25 -10.17 14.03
CA SER A 57 5.80 -9.45 15.22
C SER A 57 4.46 -9.99 15.71
N VAL A 58 4.02 -9.56 16.89
CA VAL A 58 2.70 -9.94 17.41
C VAL A 58 1.61 -9.32 16.55
N VAL A 59 0.68 -10.16 16.08
CA VAL A 59 -0.51 -9.78 15.33
C VAL A 59 -1.72 -10.12 16.19
N HIS A 60 -2.59 -9.13 16.40
CA HIS A 60 -3.88 -9.34 17.06
C HIS A 60 -4.89 -9.87 16.03
N LEU A 61 -5.38 -11.09 16.23
CA LEU A 61 -6.42 -11.67 15.38
C LEU A 61 -7.80 -11.12 15.77
N HIS A 62 -8.60 -10.76 14.76
CA HIS A 62 -10.00 -10.40 14.97
C HIS A 62 -10.80 -11.57 15.59
N GLU A 63 -11.86 -11.28 16.35
CA GLU A 63 -12.70 -12.31 16.99
C GLU A 63 -13.39 -13.24 15.98
N SER A 64 -13.50 -12.80 14.73
CA SER A 64 -14.06 -13.58 13.62
C SER A 64 -13.03 -13.93 12.54
N SER A 65 -11.73 -13.90 12.87
CA SER A 65 -10.68 -14.39 11.98
C SER A 65 -10.95 -15.83 11.54
N ASN A 66 -10.79 -16.09 10.25
CA ASN A 66 -11.11 -17.37 9.64
C ASN A 66 -9.87 -18.03 9.03
N ASN A 67 -9.23 -17.35 8.07
CA ASN A 67 -8.14 -17.90 7.30
C ASN A 67 -6.92 -16.97 7.33
N LEU A 68 -5.75 -17.58 7.41
CA LEU A 68 -4.49 -17.01 6.95
C LEU A 68 -4.30 -17.45 5.51
N ILE A 69 -4.14 -16.50 4.59
CA ILE A 69 -3.73 -16.75 3.22
C ILE A 69 -2.25 -16.42 3.11
N VAL A 70 -1.46 -17.38 2.63
CA VAL A 70 -0.04 -17.22 2.38
C VAL A 70 0.21 -17.40 0.88
N THR A 71 0.56 -16.32 0.18
CA THR A 71 0.97 -16.41 -1.22
C THR A 71 2.44 -16.83 -1.26
N GLN A 72 2.75 -18.03 -1.74
CA GLN A 72 4.12 -18.59 -1.64
C GLN A 72 4.52 -19.48 -2.82
N PHE A 73 5.83 -19.77 -2.92
CA PHE A 73 6.42 -20.73 -3.84
C PHE A 73 7.53 -21.51 -3.14
N VAL A 74 7.48 -22.85 -3.17
CA VAL A 74 8.56 -23.71 -2.68
C VAL A 74 9.29 -24.30 -3.89
N ASP A 75 10.58 -23.98 -4.02
CA ASP A 75 11.45 -24.50 -5.08
C ASP A 75 12.44 -25.53 -4.52
N VAL A 76 12.33 -26.76 -4.99
CA VAL A 76 13.06 -27.91 -4.48
C VAL A 76 14.12 -28.32 -5.49
N PHE A 77 15.37 -28.40 -5.03
CA PHE A 77 16.48 -28.87 -5.85
C PHE A 77 16.54 -30.40 -5.88
N ASP A 78 16.44 -31.04 -4.72
CA ASP A 78 16.45 -32.50 -4.57
C ASP A 78 15.24 -32.97 -3.76
N THR A 79 14.50 -33.95 -4.29
CA THR A 79 13.29 -34.52 -3.68
C THR A 79 13.56 -35.84 -2.95
N SER A 80 14.82 -36.28 -2.90
CA SER A 80 15.21 -37.52 -2.22
C SER A 80 15.39 -37.36 -0.71
N SER A 81 15.29 -36.14 -0.22
CA SER A 81 15.57 -35.74 1.15
C SER A 81 14.28 -35.43 1.92
N ASN A 82 14.37 -35.46 3.25
CA ASN A 82 13.23 -35.33 4.16
C ASN A 82 13.17 -33.97 4.86
N GLU A 83 13.75 -32.91 4.26
CA GLU A 83 13.55 -31.55 4.78
C GLU A 83 12.08 -31.15 4.69
N MET A 84 11.69 -30.24 5.57
CA MET A 84 10.31 -29.81 5.75
C MET A 84 10.21 -28.30 5.67
N ALA A 85 9.13 -27.80 5.07
CA ALA A 85 8.60 -26.45 5.26
C ALA A 85 7.41 -26.52 6.24
N GLU A 86 7.39 -25.66 7.25
CA GLU A 86 6.29 -25.58 8.22
C GLU A 86 5.85 -24.14 8.44
N VAL A 87 4.54 -23.94 8.55
CA VAL A 87 3.93 -22.70 9.03
C VAL A 87 3.28 -23.00 10.38
N SER A 88 3.59 -22.18 11.37
CA SER A 88 3.09 -22.34 12.73
C SER A 88 2.53 -21.02 13.28
N VAL A 89 1.59 -21.15 14.22
CA VAL A 89 1.08 -20.06 15.05
C VAL A 89 1.71 -20.19 16.43
N ILE A 90 2.28 -19.10 16.95
CA ILE A 90 2.81 -19.02 18.32
C ILE A 90 1.81 -18.23 19.15
N LEU A 91 1.29 -18.86 20.20
CA LEU A 91 0.41 -18.26 21.19
C LEU A 91 1.12 -18.25 22.55
N GLY A 92 1.61 -17.07 22.94
CA GLY A 92 2.45 -16.92 24.13
C GLY A 92 3.76 -17.71 24.02
N THR A 93 3.83 -18.89 24.64
CA THR A 93 5.01 -19.79 24.58
C THR A 93 4.73 -21.11 23.86
N GLU A 94 3.49 -21.33 23.42
CA GLU A 94 3.08 -22.56 22.74
C GLU A 94 3.13 -22.37 21.22
N GLU A 95 3.61 -23.38 20.51
CA GLU A 95 3.73 -23.38 19.05
C GLU A 95 2.82 -24.46 18.46
N TYR A 96 1.99 -24.05 17.49
CA TYR A 96 0.99 -24.87 16.82
C TYR A 96 1.30 -24.95 15.33
N ILE A 97 1.69 -26.11 14.83
CA ILE A 97 1.93 -26.32 13.39
C ILE A 97 0.58 -26.36 12.68
N ILE A 98 0.34 -25.39 11.80
CA ILE A 98 -0.91 -25.23 11.04
C ILE A 98 -0.76 -25.68 9.59
N TRP A 99 0.46 -25.78 9.09
CA TRP A 99 0.77 -26.37 7.79
C TRP A 99 2.16 -26.99 7.78
N SER A 100 2.32 -28.09 7.05
CA SER A 100 3.58 -28.82 6.93
C SER A 100 3.69 -29.43 5.53
N TYR A 101 4.88 -29.33 4.93
CA TYR A 101 5.15 -29.79 3.57
C TYR A 101 6.54 -30.40 3.46
N ALA A 102 6.61 -31.65 2.99
CA ALA A 102 7.86 -32.38 2.81
C ALA A 102 8.44 -32.14 1.41
N LEU A 103 9.75 -31.92 1.32
CA LEU A 103 10.46 -31.72 0.04
C LEU A 103 10.38 -32.93 -0.89
N THR A 104 10.10 -34.12 -0.35
CA THR A 104 9.80 -35.32 -1.15
C THR A 104 8.62 -35.14 -2.10
N ASN A 105 7.77 -34.15 -1.87
CA ASN A 105 6.63 -33.82 -2.72
C ASN A 105 7.02 -32.95 -3.94
N GLY A 106 8.25 -32.45 -4.00
CA GLY A 106 8.71 -31.53 -5.05
C GLY A 106 8.22 -30.10 -4.84
N ASN A 107 8.27 -29.30 -5.90
CA ASN A 107 7.90 -27.89 -5.85
C ASN A 107 6.44 -27.70 -5.44
N TRP A 108 6.17 -26.63 -4.70
CA TRP A 108 4.80 -26.19 -4.35
C TRP A 108 4.51 -24.84 -5.01
N GLY A 109 3.39 -24.74 -5.71
CA GLY A 109 2.96 -23.51 -6.41
C GLY A 109 3.77 -23.20 -7.69
N PRO A 110 3.34 -22.23 -8.49
CA PRO A 110 4.12 -21.69 -9.60
C PRO A 110 5.14 -20.66 -9.10
N VAL A 111 6.10 -20.30 -9.96
CA VAL A 111 7.21 -19.37 -9.63
C VAL A 111 6.73 -17.99 -9.12
N MET A 112 5.55 -17.55 -9.55
CA MET A 112 4.95 -16.28 -9.12
C MET A 112 4.09 -16.39 -7.85
N GLY A 113 4.08 -17.55 -7.21
CA GLY A 113 3.27 -17.85 -6.03
C GLY A 113 1.88 -18.41 -6.35
N ASP A 114 1.36 -19.21 -5.42
CA ASP A 114 -0.06 -19.58 -5.34
C ASP A 114 -0.55 -19.31 -3.91
N ASP A 115 -1.87 -19.17 -3.74
CA ASP A 115 -2.47 -18.91 -2.43
C ASP A 115 -2.63 -20.22 -1.65
N LEU A 116 -1.97 -20.29 -0.49
CA LEU A 116 -2.19 -21.31 0.53
C LEU A 116 -3.16 -20.77 1.58
N GLU A 117 -4.37 -21.31 1.61
CA GLU A 117 -5.35 -21.02 2.65
C GLU A 117 -5.17 -21.95 3.86
N ILE A 118 -4.97 -21.37 5.05
CA ILE A 118 -4.81 -22.10 6.31
C ILE A 118 -5.84 -21.59 7.32
N PRO A 119 -6.73 -22.46 7.84
CA PRO A 119 -7.67 -22.06 8.89
C PRO A 119 -6.95 -21.63 10.16
N VAL A 120 -7.33 -20.48 10.71
CA VAL A 120 -6.79 -19.92 11.96
C VAL A 120 -7.90 -19.53 12.96
N SER A 121 -9.13 -19.98 12.72
CA SER A 121 -10.29 -19.67 13.56
C SER A 121 -10.17 -20.15 15.01
N ASP A 122 -9.39 -21.20 15.27
CA ASP A 122 -9.07 -21.66 16.63
C ASP A 122 -8.27 -20.63 17.45
N PHE A 123 -7.65 -19.65 16.78
CA PHE A 123 -6.85 -18.58 17.39
C PHE A 123 -7.55 -17.22 17.36
N ALA A 124 -8.79 -17.12 16.89
CA ALA A 124 -9.51 -15.87 16.75
C ALA A 124 -9.61 -15.10 18.08
N GLY A 125 -9.47 -13.76 18.02
CA GLY A 125 -9.48 -12.87 19.18
C GLY A 125 -8.19 -12.88 20.03
N GLN A 126 -7.10 -13.50 19.56
CA GLN A 126 -5.87 -13.68 20.32
C GLN A 126 -4.68 -12.97 19.68
N ASP A 127 -3.71 -12.61 20.51
CA ASP A 127 -2.40 -12.11 20.09
C ASP A 127 -1.50 -13.29 19.72
N VAL A 128 -1.10 -13.38 18.45
CA VAL A 128 -0.29 -14.48 17.93
C VAL A 128 0.94 -13.98 17.18
N GLN A 129 1.90 -14.87 16.93
CA GLN A 129 2.95 -14.65 15.94
C GLN A 129 2.92 -15.78 14.90
N PHE A 130 3.25 -15.47 13.66
CA PHE A 130 3.41 -16.47 12.60
C PHE A 130 4.88 -16.83 12.47
N LYS A 131 5.15 -18.14 12.36
CA LYS A 131 6.48 -18.68 12.19
C LYS A 131 6.55 -19.53 10.93
N PHE A 132 7.49 -19.18 10.06
CA PHE A 132 7.90 -19.98 8.93
C PHE A 132 9.18 -20.71 9.32
N ARG A 133 9.17 -22.03 9.28
CA ARG A 133 10.29 -22.85 9.73
C ARG A 133 10.66 -23.84 8.65
N THR A 134 11.96 -24.01 8.44
CA THR A 134 12.51 -25.06 7.58
C THR A 134 13.65 -25.76 8.28
N PHE A 135 13.70 -27.08 8.17
CA PHE A 135 14.72 -27.90 8.82
C PHE A 135 15.02 -29.18 8.04
N GLY A 136 16.22 -29.71 8.27
CA GLY A 136 16.62 -31.06 7.86
C GLY A 136 18.11 -31.18 7.56
N ALA A 137 18.48 -32.11 6.68
CA ALA A 137 19.87 -32.60 6.60
C ALA A 137 20.82 -31.62 5.91
N SER A 138 20.39 -30.98 4.80
CA SER A 138 21.17 -29.92 4.15
C SER A 138 20.27 -28.88 3.49
N THR A 139 20.65 -27.60 3.62
CA THR A 139 19.96 -26.53 2.89
C THR A 139 20.12 -26.64 1.37
N PHE A 140 21.12 -27.39 0.89
CA PHE A 140 21.38 -27.62 -0.54
C PHE A 140 20.23 -28.32 -1.29
N ASN A 141 19.36 -29.03 -0.59
CA ASN A 141 18.20 -29.69 -1.20
C ASN A 141 17.09 -28.69 -1.59
N TRP A 142 17.22 -27.44 -1.18
CA TRP A 142 16.35 -26.33 -1.56
C TRP A 142 16.95 -25.55 -2.72
N ASN A 143 16.11 -25.00 -3.60
CA ASN A 143 16.48 -23.82 -4.37
C ASN A 143 16.03 -22.56 -3.62
N GLY A 144 14.85 -22.60 -2.99
CA GLY A 144 14.38 -21.55 -2.12
C GLY A 144 12.94 -21.76 -1.66
N TRP A 145 12.51 -20.95 -0.70
CA TRP A 145 11.11 -20.83 -0.31
C TRP A 145 10.75 -19.36 -0.23
N TYR A 146 9.83 -18.93 -1.08
CA TYR A 146 9.47 -17.54 -1.29
C TYR A 146 8.07 -17.30 -0.76
N ILE A 147 7.93 -16.31 0.13
CA ILE A 147 6.66 -15.82 0.67
C ILE A 147 6.48 -14.40 0.15
N PHE A 148 5.45 -14.22 -0.66
CA PHE A 148 5.16 -12.95 -1.33
C PHE A 148 4.22 -12.07 -0.53
N GLU A 149 3.22 -12.67 0.11
CA GLU A 149 2.22 -11.93 0.89
C GLU A 149 1.61 -12.82 1.97
N LEU A 150 1.26 -12.22 3.11
CA LEU A 150 0.31 -12.80 4.04
C LEU A 150 -0.94 -11.92 4.11
N ARG A 151 -2.11 -12.54 4.09
CA ARG A 151 -3.39 -11.87 4.36
C ARG A 151 -4.14 -12.61 5.46
N LEU A 152 -4.71 -11.88 6.40
CA LEU A 152 -5.64 -12.42 7.37
C LEU A 152 -7.04 -11.91 7.10
N ASP A 153 -7.95 -12.87 7.05
CA ASP A 153 -9.32 -12.60 6.73
C ASP A 153 -10.25 -12.85 7.92
N ALA A 154 -11.27 -12.03 8.03
CA ALA A 154 -12.32 -12.12 9.01
C ALA A 154 -13.71 -12.20 8.34
N ASN A 155 -14.62 -12.92 9.01
CA ASN A 155 -16.01 -13.03 8.64
C ASN A 155 -16.81 -12.00 9.48
N LEU A 156 -17.13 -10.84 8.92
CA LEU A 156 -17.79 -9.75 9.63
C LEU A 156 -19.27 -9.70 9.28
N ASP A 157 -20.13 -9.57 10.29
CA ASP A 157 -21.57 -9.38 10.09
C ASP A 157 -21.84 -7.96 9.58
N THR A 158 -21.20 -6.95 10.16
CA THR A 158 -21.39 -5.53 9.80
C THR A 158 -20.07 -4.82 9.61
N ASP A 159 -19.73 -4.50 8.35
CA ASP A 159 -18.46 -3.90 7.99
C ASP A 159 -18.64 -3.03 6.73
N LEU A 160 -18.20 -1.79 6.81
CA LEU A 160 -18.13 -0.83 5.72
C LEU A 160 -16.65 -0.52 5.45
N ALA A 161 -16.28 -0.41 4.20
CA ALA A 161 -14.92 -0.06 3.82
C ALA A 161 -14.94 1.11 2.85
N VAL A 162 -14.00 2.05 3.01
CA VAL A 162 -13.77 3.08 1.99
C VAL A 162 -12.68 2.57 1.05
N THR A 163 -13.08 2.14 -0.14
CA THR A 163 -12.17 1.49 -1.09
C THR A 163 -11.39 2.49 -1.93
N GLU A 164 -11.98 3.64 -2.23
CA GLU A 164 -11.35 4.64 -3.10
C GLU A 164 -11.83 6.07 -2.79
N ILE A 165 -10.94 7.04 -2.99
CA ILE A 165 -11.28 8.45 -3.19
C ILE A 165 -10.64 8.93 -4.50
N SER A 166 -11.42 9.64 -5.31
CA SER A 166 -10.94 10.27 -6.53
C SER A 166 -11.45 11.72 -6.64
N GLY A 167 -10.73 12.54 -7.39
CA GLY A 167 -11.05 13.94 -7.59
C GLY A 167 -10.01 14.65 -8.44
N PRO A 168 -10.09 15.98 -8.56
CA PRO A 168 -9.07 16.79 -9.21
C PRO A 168 -7.73 16.72 -8.48
N VAL A 169 -6.63 16.72 -9.24
CA VAL A 169 -5.27 16.83 -8.69
C VAL A 169 -4.80 18.27 -8.53
N GLN A 170 -5.54 19.22 -9.12
CA GLN A 170 -5.27 20.65 -9.11
C GLN A 170 -6.58 21.43 -9.15
N LEU A 171 -6.66 22.52 -8.40
CA LEU A 171 -7.77 23.50 -8.41
C LEU A 171 -7.20 24.92 -8.22
N ASP A 172 -7.92 25.91 -8.73
CA ASP A 172 -7.70 27.31 -8.35
C ASP A 172 -8.43 27.66 -7.04
N ILE A 173 -8.03 28.77 -6.41
CA ILE A 173 -8.76 29.30 -5.26
C ILE A 173 -10.22 29.59 -5.67
N LEU A 174 -11.16 29.15 -4.83
CA LEU A 174 -12.62 29.20 -5.01
C LEU A 174 -13.17 28.34 -6.17
N GLU A 175 -12.32 27.64 -6.92
CA GLU A 175 -12.77 26.64 -7.89
C GLU A 175 -13.30 25.41 -7.16
N ALA A 176 -14.51 24.96 -7.52
CA ALA A 176 -15.13 23.78 -6.94
C ALA A 176 -14.71 22.53 -7.70
N GLY A 177 -14.10 21.58 -6.98
CA GLY A 177 -13.86 20.23 -7.44
C GLY A 177 -14.95 19.26 -6.97
N THR A 178 -15.22 18.25 -7.79
CA THR A 178 -16.07 17.12 -7.41
C THR A 178 -15.21 15.95 -6.95
N TRP A 179 -15.46 15.47 -5.74
CA TRP A 179 -14.76 14.38 -5.08
C TRP A 179 -15.69 13.18 -4.95
N GLU A 180 -15.23 12.03 -5.39
CA GLU A 180 -15.98 10.79 -5.34
C GLU A 180 -15.34 9.85 -4.33
N ILE A 181 -16.11 9.47 -3.31
CA ILE A 181 -15.72 8.47 -2.31
C ILE A 181 -16.51 7.21 -2.58
N ILE A 182 -15.82 6.09 -2.74
CA ILE A 182 -16.42 4.77 -2.95
C ILE A 182 -16.44 4.03 -1.62
N VAL A 183 -17.64 3.66 -1.18
CA VAL A 183 -17.86 2.84 0.02
C VAL A 183 -18.44 1.51 -0.39
N GLU A 184 -17.90 0.42 0.17
CA GLU A 184 -18.38 -0.94 -0.01
C GLU A 184 -18.86 -1.49 1.33
N ASN A 185 -19.96 -2.24 1.32
CA ASN A 185 -20.33 -3.07 2.47
C ASN A 185 -19.65 -4.43 2.34
N THR A 186 -18.59 -4.64 3.10
CA THR A 186 -17.80 -5.87 3.14
C THR A 186 -18.32 -6.87 4.17
N GLY A 187 -19.34 -6.51 4.96
CA GLY A 187 -20.03 -7.40 5.90
C GLY A 187 -21.16 -8.24 5.29
N PHE A 188 -21.67 -9.22 6.05
CA PHE A 188 -22.77 -10.09 5.62
C PHE A 188 -24.17 -9.44 5.70
N GLN A 189 -24.37 -8.47 6.59
CA GLN A 189 -25.64 -7.80 6.81
C GLN A 189 -25.70 -6.49 6.03
N ALA A 190 -26.90 -6.10 5.61
CA ALA A 190 -27.10 -4.77 5.03
C ALA A 190 -26.79 -3.69 6.08
N ALA A 191 -26.05 -2.66 5.66
CA ALA A 191 -25.67 -1.53 6.51
C ALA A 191 -26.64 -0.36 6.33
N SER A 192 -27.01 0.29 7.44
CA SER A 192 -27.83 1.52 7.47
C SER A 192 -27.28 2.51 8.49
N ASP A 193 -27.83 3.72 8.48
CA ASP A 193 -27.58 4.74 9.52
C ASP A 193 -26.10 5.16 9.66
N PHE A 194 -25.35 5.10 8.55
CA PHE A 194 -23.97 5.54 8.47
C PHE A 194 -23.83 6.87 7.73
N SER A 195 -22.71 7.55 7.95
CA SER A 195 -22.38 8.81 7.28
C SER A 195 -21.04 8.72 6.58
N VAL A 196 -20.94 9.29 5.38
CA VAL A 196 -19.69 9.45 4.63
C VAL A 196 -19.22 10.88 4.80
N LYS A 197 -17.94 11.05 5.10
CA LYS A 197 -17.32 12.33 5.42
C LYS A 197 -16.07 12.55 4.59
N LEU A 198 -15.85 13.79 4.17
CA LEU A 198 -14.65 14.23 3.46
C LEU A 198 -13.82 15.11 4.40
N PHE A 199 -12.52 14.86 4.49
CA PHE A 199 -11.60 15.56 5.38
C PHE A 199 -10.39 16.11 4.62
N ASP A 200 -9.82 17.20 5.15
CA ASP A 200 -8.50 17.69 4.82
C ASP A 200 -7.43 17.00 5.68
N GLN A 201 -6.43 16.37 5.05
CA GLN A 201 -5.35 15.64 5.73
C GLN A 201 -4.41 16.57 6.52
N LYS A 202 -4.16 17.78 6.02
CA LYS A 202 -3.20 18.74 6.57
C LYS A 202 -3.76 19.43 7.81
N THR A 203 -5.02 19.85 7.77
CA THR A 203 -5.66 20.55 8.91
C THR A 203 -6.47 19.63 9.80
N GLY A 204 -6.92 18.48 9.28
CA GLY A 204 -7.87 17.59 9.95
C GLY A 204 -9.32 18.09 9.90
N ASP A 205 -9.60 19.14 9.11
CA ASP A 205 -10.93 19.74 9.05
C ASP A 205 -11.92 18.87 8.30
N LEU A 206 -13.15 18.82 8.80
CA LEU A 206 -14.29 18.22 8.11
C LEU A 206 -14.78 19.16 7.02
N LEU A 207 -14.72 18.71 5.77
CA LEU A 207 -15.08 19.48 4.57
C LEU A 207 -16.52 19.23 4.12
N GLY A 208 -17.06 18.03 4.39
CA GLY A 208 -18.42 17.67 4.01
C GLY A 208 -18.92 16.41 4.70
N THR A 209 -20.24 16.24 4.76
CA THR A 209 -20.90 15.03 5.28
C THR A 209 -22.11 14.72 4.42
N ILE A 210 -22.27 13.43 4.09
CA ILE A 210 -23.45 12.86 3.46
C ILE A 210 -23.94 11.72 4.37
N ASP A 211 -25.14 11.87 4.91
CA ASP A 211 -25.80 10.79 5.64
C ASP A 211 -26.48 9.85 4.63
N GLU A 212 -26.25 8.55 4.72
CA GLU A 212 -26.89 7.59 3.82
C GLU A 212 -28.35 7.34 4.25
N PRO A 213 -29.34 7.72 3.42
CA PRO A 213 -30.75 7.57 3.79
C PRO A 213 -31.29 6.14 3.56
N GLY A 214 -30.53 5.31 2.83
CA GLY A 214 -30.91 3.96 2.44
C GLY A 214 -30.17 2.87 3.19
N GLN A 215 -30.21 1.68 2.59
CA GLN A 215 -29.41 0.53 2.99
C GLN A 215 -28.40 0.25 1.89
N LEU A 216 -27.20 -0.17 2.29
CA LEU A 216 -26.19 -0.73 1.41
C LEU A 216 -26.17 -2.24 1.64
N GLU A 217 -26.59 -3.02 0.65
CA GLU A 217 -26.64 -4.49 0.76
C GLU A 217 -25.22 -5.08 0.87
N SER A 218 -25.11 -6.31 1.35
CA SER A 218 -23.81 -7.00 1.43
C SER A 218 -23.14 -7.08 0.05
N LEU A 219 -21.85 -6.74 -0.01
CA LEU A 219 -21.02 -6.63 -1.22
C LEU A 219 -21.52 -5.58 -2.23
N GLU A 220 -22.41 -4.68 -1.80
CA GLU A 220 -22.80 -3.53 -2.61
C GLU A 220 -21.80 -2.40 -2.42
N THR A 221 -21.45 -1.77 -3.54
CA THR A 221 -20.61 -0.59 -3.58
C THR A 221 -21.43 0.62 -3.98
N LYS A 222 -21.20 1.76 -3.33
CA LYS A 222 -21.85 3.03 -3.64
C LYS A 222 -20.87 4.19 -3.65
N THR A 223 -21.04 5.08 -4.62
CA THR A 223 -20.25 6.30 -4.78
C THR A 223 -20.97 7.49 -4.16
N TYR A 224 -20.25 8.26 -3.35
CA TYR A 224 -20.70 9.47 -2.68
C TYR A 224 -19.95 10.67 -3.26
N SER A 225 -20.68 11.66 -3.76
CA SER A 225 -20.11 12.81 -4.46
C SER A 225 -20.18 14.07 -3.59
N PHE A 226 -19.02 14.68 -3.34
CA PHE A 226 -18.87 15.92 -2.60
C PHE A 226 -18.40 17.02 -3.55
N ASN A 227 -18.98 18.22 -3.44
CA ASN A 227 -18.45 19.40 -4.13
C ASN A 227 -17.76 20.29 -3.09
N TRP A 228 -16.48 20.56 -3.29
CA TRP A 228 -15.66 21.33 -2.36
C TRP A 228 -14.71 22.27 -3.10
N SER A 229 -14.46 23.44 -2.51
CA SER A 229 -13.46 24.41 -2.98
C SER A 229 -12.61 24.91 -1.81
N SER A 230 -11.36 25.27 -2.10
CA SER A 230 -10.48 25.94 -1.14
C SER A 230 -10.61 27.46 -1.23
N ASN A 231 -10.46 28.17 -0.12
CA ASN A 231 -10.32 29.63 -0.09
C ASN A 231 -8.87 30.09 0.17
N THR A 232 -7.93 29.15 0.28
CA THR A 232 -6.50 29.40 0.53
C THR A 232 -5.62 28.65 -0.46
N ALA A 233 -4.53 29.30 -0.88
CA ALA A 233 -3.50 28.76 -1.77
C ALA A 233 -2.55 27.79 -1.03
N ASP A 234 -3.10 26.68 -0.53
CA ASP A 234 -2.35 25.71 0.25
C ASP A 234 -2.53 24.33 -0.34
N ASN A 235 -1.41 23.70 -0.75
CA ASN A 235 -1.42 22.29 -1.11
C ASN A 235 -1.86 21.45 0.08
N THR A 236 -2.68 20.44 -0.20
CA THR A 236 -3.25 19.54 0.79
C THR A 236 -3.42 18.13 0.21
N ALA A 237 -3.98 17.23 0.99
CA ALA A 237 -4.52 15.97 0.49
C ALA A 237 -5.89 15.75 1.12
N LEU A 238 -6.84 15.18 0.39
CA LEU A 238 -8.16 14.89 0.90
C LEU A 238 -8.33 13.38 1.12
N PHE A 239 -9.10 13.00 2.13
CA PHE A 239 -9.45 11.60 2.34
C PHE A 239 -10.91 11.45 2.75
N GLY A 240 -11.48 10.30 2.40
CA GLY A 240 -12.84 9.92 2.76
C GLY A 240 -12.85 9.04 3.99
N ALA A 241 -13.87 9.20 4.83
CA ALA A 241 -14.14 8.25 5.90
C ALA A 241 -15.63 7.92 5.99
N VAL A 242 -15.95 6.67 6.30
CA VAL A 242 -17.31 6.24 6.65
C VAL A 242 -17.40 6.06 8.16
N ILE A 243 -18.49 6.55 8.75
CA ILE A 243 -18.71 6.51 10.20
C ILE A 243 -20.02 5.76 10.46
N SER A 244 -19.90 4.63 11.15
CA SER A 244 -21.01 3.80 11.63
C SER A 244 -20.72 3.34 13.06
N GLU A 245 -21.74 3.26 13.91
CA GLU A 245 -21.60 2.78 15.30
C GLU A 245 -21.58 1.25 15.40
N THR A 246 -22.03 0.55 14.36
CA THR A 246 -22.13 -0.92 14.32
C THR A 246 -21.01 -1.56 13.53
N ASP A 247 -20.08 -0.77 13.00
CA ASP A 247 -18.98 -1.28 12.19
C ASP A 247 -17.98 -2.09 13.03
N GLU A 248 -17.71 -3.32 12.60
CA GLU A 248 -16.86 -4.25 13.34
C GLU A 248 -15.37 -4.08 13.04
N LEU A 249 -14.99 -3.41 11.94
CA LEU A 249 -13.60 -3.18 11.58
C LEU A 249 -13.29 -1.70 11.29
N PRO A 250 -13.23 -0.81 12.30
CA PRO A 250 -13.08 0.62 12.05
C PRO A 250 -11.78 1.06 11.34
N SER A 251 -10.79 0.18 11.18
CA SER A 251 -9.53 0.47 10.53
C SER A 251 -9.60 0.58 9.00
N ASN A 252 -10.59 -0.03 8.34
CA ASN A 252 -10.79 0.06 6.88
C ASN A 252 -11.76 1.21 6.48
N ASN A 253 -12.32 1.91 7.47
CA ASN A 253 -13.30 2.98 7.29
C ASN A 253 -12.72 4.27 6.71
N THR A 254 -11.42 4.32 6.41
CA THR A 254 -10.73 5.52 5.92
C THR A 254 -9.96 5.21 4.64
N SER A 255 -10.13 6.05 3.62
CA SER A 255 -9.41 5.91 2.36
C SER A 255 -7.93 6.27 2.50
N LYS A 256 -7.13 5.88 1.49
CA LYS A 256 -5.86 6.57 1.23
C LYS A 256 -6.12 8.05 0.91
N SER A 257 -5.17 8.93 1.23
CA SER A 257 -5.29 10.34 0.89
C SER A 257 -5.01 10.60 -0.60
N HIS A 258 -5.79 11.50 -1.20
CA HIS A 258 -5.61 11.99 -2.57
C HIS A 258 -4.95 13.37 -2.54
N PHE A 259 -3.75 13.49 -3.12
CA PHE A 259 -3.03 14.76 -3.14
C PHE A 259 -3.73 15.79 -4.03
N LEU A 260 -3.81 17.02 -3.55
CA LEU A 260 -4.42 18.15 -4.23
C LEU A 260 -3.52 19.38 -4.19
N ARG A 261 -3.23 19.93 -5.36
CA ARG A 261 -2.63 21.25 -5.50
C ARG A 261 -3.71 22.33 -5.53
N ILE A 262 -3.55 23.37 -4.73
CA ILE A 262 -4.34 24.60 -4.86
C ILE A 262 -3.43 25.69 -5.42
N ASN A 263 -3.73 26.15 -6.63
CA ASN A 263 -2.96 27.20 -7.26
C ASN A 263 -3.14 28.52 -6.51
N PRO A 264 -2.06 29.28 -6.29
CA PRO A 264 -2.19 30.62 -5.78
C PRO A 264 -2.95 31.51 -6.77
N ASP A 265 -3.79 32.41 -6.25
CA ASP A 265 -4.45 33.49 -7.00
C ASP A 265 -3.46 34.64 -7.24
N ILE A 266 -2.29 34.27 -7.76
CA ILE A 266 -1.23 35.18 -8.15
C ILE A 266 -0.64 34.62 -9.44
N GLU A 267 -0.91 35.28 -10.54
CA GLU A 267 -0.08 35.16 -11.73
C GLU A 267 1.25 35.85 -11.40
N PHE A 268 2.36 35.11 -11.50
CA PHE A 268 3.69 35.68 -11.47
C PHE A 268 4.45 35.22 -12.71
N ASP A 269 5.03 36.17 -13.41
CA ASP A 269 5.83 35.98 -14.59
C ASP A 269 7.25 35.55 -14.14
N ILE A 270 7.56 34.27 -14.34
CA ILE A 270 8.88 33.71 -14.04
C ILE A 270 9.75 33.75 -15.29
N LEU A 271 10.95 34.34 -15.18
CA LEU A 271 12.00 34.20 -16.18
C LEU A 271 13.04 33.19 -15.70
N VAL A 272 13.25 32.12 -16.46
CA VAL A 272 14.41 31.24 -16.33
C VAL A 272 15.44 31.66 -17.38
N TRP A 273 16.49 32.34 -16.92
CA TRP A 273 17.62 32.73 -17.74
C TRP A 273 18.77 31.73 -17.61
N ASP A 274 19.02 31.01 -18.70
CA ASP A 274 20.18 30.14 -18.83
C ASP A 274 21.45 30.94 -19.08
N ASN A 275 22.21 31.17 -18.01
CA ASN A 275 23.46 31.94 -18.05
C ASN A 275 24.70 31.02 -17.97
N ASP A 276 24.54 29.70 -18.16
CA ASP A 276 25.65 28.76 -18.05
C ASP A 276 26.38 28.50 -19.38
N ASN A 277 25.87 29.03 -20.50
CA ASN A 277 26.40 28.85 -21.86
C ASN A 277 26.38 27.39 -22.35
N ASP A 278 25.30 26.65 -22.10
CA ASP A 278 25.10 25.26 -22.53
C ASP A 278 26.06 24.25 -21.86
N LEU A 279 26.59 24.59 -20.68
CA LEU A 279 27.53 23.72 -19.97
C LEU A 279 26.81 22.54 -19.30
N GLN A 280 27.06 21.32 -19.79
CA GLN A 280 26.60 20.07 -19.18
C GLN A 280 27.37 19.79 -17.89
N THR A 281 26.68 19.53 -16.77
CA THR A 281 27.38 19.51 -15.47
C THR A 281 27.05 18.35 -14.52
N VAL A 282 25.89 17.69 -14.55
CA VAL A 282 25.53 16.69 -13.52
C VAL A 282 24.65 15.54 -14.06
N VAL A 283 24.82 14.33 -13.50
CA VAL A 283 23.89 13.19 -13.66
C VAL A 283 22.76 13.32 -12.64
N CYS A 284 21.52 13.40 -13.10
CA CYS A 284 20.31 13.36 -12.29
C CYS A 284 20.25 12.02 -11.53
N PRO A 285 20.28 12.00 -10.19
CA PRO A 285 20.26 10.74 -9.43
C PRO A 285 18.90 10.02 -9.52
N GLU A 286 17.81 10.74 -9.81
CA GLU A 286 16.45 10.20 -9.87
C GLU A 286 16.14 9.50 -11.20
N GLN A 287 16.70 10.02 -12.31
CA GLN A 287 16.40 9.55 -13.67
C GLN A 287 17.62 8.96 -14.38
N GLY A 288 18.82 9.13 -13.82
CA GLY A 288 20.08 8.64 -14.38
C GLY A 288 20.57 9.39 -15.63
N ASP A 289 19.90 10.47 -16.04
CA ASP A 289 20.25 11.27 -17.22
C ASP A 289 21.22 12.42 -16.90
N ILE A 290 22.06 12.81 -17.86
CA ILE A 290 22.93 14.00 -17.71
C ILE A 290 22.09 15.23 -18.06
N VAL A 291 21.90 16.14 -17.10
CA VAL A 291 21.01 17.30 -17.25
C VAL A 291 21.77 18.62 -17.16
N GLN A 292 21.31 19.61 -17.92
CA GLN A 292 21.73 21.00 -17.72
C GLN A 292 21.03 21.57 -16.47
N PRO A 293 21.66 22.52 -15.75
CA PRO A 293 21.07 23.22 -14.62
C PRO A 293 19.67 23.80 -14.92
N SER A 294 19.53 24.41 -16.10
CA SER A 294 18.26 24.92 -16.61
C SER A 294 17.19 23.82 -16.70
N THR A 295 17.52 22.63 -17.21
CA THR A 295 16.59 21.49 -17.32
C THR A 295 16.05 21.01 -15.98
N SER A 296 16.86 21.01 -14.93
CA SER A 296 16.42 20.55 -13.60
C SER A 296 15.44 21.54 -12.98
N LEU A 297 15.74 22.84 -13.10
CA LEU A 297 14.87 23.90 -12.62
C LEU A 297 13.55 23.96 -13.40
N THR A 298 13.59 23.84 -14.74
CA THR A 298 12.38 23.84 -15.56
C THR A 298 11.49 22.64 -15.24
N ARG A 299 12.06 21.45 -15.02
CA ARG A 299 11.30 20.27 -14.53
C ARG A 299 10.66 20.53 -13.17
N ALA A 300 11.37 21.17 -12.25
CA ALA A 300 10.82 21.51 -10.93
C ALA A 300 9.67 22.52 -11.04
N LEU A 301 9.78 23.53 -11.91
CA LEU A 301 8.72 24.50 -12.18
C LEU A 301 7.51 23.84 -12.86
N GLU A 302 7.72 22.96 -13.84
CA GLU A 302 6.67 22.16 -14.50
C GLU A 302 5.97 21.24 -13.51
N LEU A 303 6.73 20.52 -12.68
CA LEU A 303 6.18 19.69 -11.61
C LEU A 303 5.42 20.53 -10.59
N ALA A 304 5.85 21.76 -10.32
CA ALA A 304 5.15 22.72 -9.46
C ALA A 304 3.98 23.43 -10.16
N GLY A 305 3.79 23.24 -11.47
CA GLY A 305 2.68 23.82 -12.24
C GLY A 305 2.83 25.33 -12.47
N PHE A 306 4.06 25.84 -12.46
CA PHE A 306 4.33 27.24 -12.73
C PHE A 306 4.60 27.47 -14.22
N ASP A 307 3.96 28.50 -14.77
CA ASP A 307 4.33 29.04 -16.08
C ASP A 307 5.64 29.83 -15.97
N TYR A 308 6.50 29.73 -16.98
CA TYR A 308 7.76 30.44 -17.04
C TYR A 308 8.19 30.71 -18.49
N GLU A 309 8.91 31.82 -18.71
CA GLU A 309 9.65 32.05 -19.94
C GLU A 309 11.08 31.53 -19.77
N PHE A 310 11.50 30.65 -20.69
CA PHE A 310 12.89 30.19 -20.75
C PHE A 310 13.67 30.96 -21.82
N CYS A 311 14.80 31.55 -21.45
CA CYS A 311 15.66 32.26 -22.40
C CYS A 311 17.14 31.90 -22.23
N LYS A 312 17.87 31.83 -23.35
CA LYS A 312 19.34 31.70 -23.38
C LYS A 312 20.07 33.05 -23.31
N SER A 313 19.35 34.13 -23.56
CA SER A 313 19.87 35.49 -23.54
C SER A 313 18.88 36.38 -22.82
N LEU A 314 19.36 37.08 -21.80
CA LEU A 314 18.51 37.93 -20.96
C LEU A 314 17.77 38.97 -21.83
N PRO A 315 16.44 39.09 -21.72
CA PRO A 315 15.66 40.11 -22.42
C PRO A 315 16.10 41.53 -22.05
N GLY A 316 15.90 42.48 -22.97
CA GLY A 316 16.26 43.88 -22.75
C GLY A 316 15.39 44.60 -21.72
N ASN A 317 14.19 44.07 -21.42
CA ASN A 317 13.32 44.50 -20.34
C ASN A 317 13.03 43.30 -19.45
N ILE A 318 13.30 43.43 -18.17
CA ILE A 318 13.04 42.38 -17.16
C ILE A 318 12.02 42.83 -16.11
N ASN A 319 11.48 44.05 -16.23
CA ASN A 319 10.52 44.59 -15.26
C ASN A 319 9.14 43.93 -15.36
N ASP A 320 8.93 43.15 -16.42
CA ASP A 320 7.70 42.40 -16.66
C ASP A 320 7.75 41.02 -15.96
N TYR A 321 8.80 40.73 -15.18
CA TYR A 321 8.95 39.47 -14.43
C TYR A 321 9.06 39.74 -12.93
N GLU A 322 8.26 39.03 -12.13
CA GLU A 322 8.33 39.09 -10.67
C GLU A 322 9.47 38.23 -10.11
N ILE A 323 9.83 37.14 -10.80
CA ILE A 323 10.86 36.20 -10.36
C ILE A 323 11.81 35.91 -11.52
N ILE A 324 13.10 36.08 -11.29
CA ILE A 324 14.14 35.75 -12.28
C ILE A 324 15.09 34.72 -11.67
N PHE A 325 15.07 33.50 -12.21
CA PHE A 325 16.07 32.50 -11.93
C PHE A 325 17.18 32.60 -12.97
N SER A 326 18.41 32.86 -12.53
CA SER A 326 19.59 32.74 -13.38
C SER A 326 20.33 31.47 -13.03
N THR A 327 20.45 30.54 -13.99
CA THR A 327 21.24 29.33 -13.79
C THR A 327 22.71 29.62 -14.13
N MET A 328 23.59 29.45 -13.14
CA MET A 328 25.04 29.63 -13.27
C MET A 328 25.75 28.36 -12.78
N GLY A 329 25.68 27.28 -13.54
CA GLY A 329 26.13 25.95 -13.09
C GLY A 329 25.20 25.35 -12.00
N CYS A 330 25.41 24.06 -11.65
CA CYS A 330 24.51 23.33 -10.74
C CYS A 330 25.13 23.06 -9.34
N PHE A 331 24.27 23.05 -8.31
CA PHE A 331 24.43 22.35 -7.03
C PHE A 331 23.20 21.45 -6.85
N CYS A 332 23.37 20.20 -6.40
CA CYS A 332 22.23 19.34 -6.04
C CYS A 332 21.67 19.75 -4.67
N LEU A 333 20.37 20.00 -4.60
CA LEU A 333 19.61 19.90 -3.36
C LEU A 333 19.29 18.42 -3.14
N SER A 334 19.83 17.84 -2.07
CA SER A 334 19.43 16.54 -1.53
C SER A 334 18.34 16.72 -0.50
#